data_AF-A0A9E5M447-F1
#
_entry.id   AF-A0A9E5M447-F1
#
_cell.length_a   1.000
_cell.length_b   1.000
_cell.length_c   1.000
_cell.angle_alpha   90.00
_cell.angle_beta   90.00
_cell.angle_gamma   90.00
#
_symmetry.space_group_name_H-M   'P 1'
#
loop_
_entity.id
_entity.type
_entity.pdbx_description
1 polymer ?
#
loop_
_entity_poly.entity_id
_entity_poly.type
_entity_poly.pdbx_seq_one_letter_code
_entity_poly.pdbx_strand_id
1 'polypeptide(L)'
;MALRDKIPLLATLQLLATNFAANAVPLNGYNTGVLSDMYPTGFTPPGWVFGIWLVIYIGLLTYSFAAFRSIPRIRARAAAVSELYLVNALANSAWIFAWHYRFVLVSVLIMLVIWITLIAIALRLRRMSRASWAEWFRVDAPFSLYLGWITAATLVNFAALCFDRGMWPLALSMDQWALVTVCLATGLYAVTTAVTRDVVFGGVFVWAALGIATKSSGITEAVQLAAVSGIVVVLVCMARAIVTRRERRFYP
;
A
#
# COMPACT_ATOMS: atom_id res chain seq x y z
N MET A 1 29.97 10.38 8.70
CA MET A 1 28.64 9.97 8.19
C MET A 1 28.10 8.90 9.12
N ALA A 2 26.88 9.04 9.65
CA ALA A 2 26.38 8.13 10.68
C ALA A 2 25.87 6.84 10.04
N LEU A 3 26.01 5.70 10.73
CA LEU A 3 25.48 4.40 10.28
C LEU A 3 23.97 4.47 9.94
N ARG A 4 23.24 5.31 10.69
CA ARG A 4 21.81 5.59 10.52
C ARG A 4 21.44 6.13 9.13
N ASP A 5 22.35 6.86 8.48
CA ASP A 5 22.13 7.44 7.15
C ASP A 5 22.16 6.39 6.03
N LYS A 6 22.73 5.20 6.30
CA LYS A 6 22.84 4.10 5.33
C LYS A 6 21.69 3.10 5.44
N ILE A 7 20.97 3.09 6.56
CA ILE A 7 19.87 2.15 6.84
C ILE A 7 18.83 2.14 5.71
N PRO A 8 18.30 3.30 5.25
CA PRO A 8 17.29 3.30 4.20
C PRO A 8 17.77 2.64 2.91
N LEU A 9 18.98 2.96 2.45
CA LEU A 9 19.52 2.41 1.21
C LEU A 9 19.70 0.89 1.31
N LEU A 10 20.29 0.39 2.40
CA LEU A 10 20.47 -1.05 2.60
C LEU A 10 19.13 -1.79 2.69
N ALA A 11 18.17 -1.23 3.44
CA ALA A 11 16.82 -1.79 3.56
C ALA A 11 16.09 -1.83 2.20
N THR A 12 16.20 -0.77 1.39
CA THR A 12 15.60 -0.75 0.05
C THR A 12 16.26 -1.77 -0.86
N LEU A 13 17.59 -1.86 -0.90
CA LEU A 13 18.30 -2.84 -1.74
C LEU A 13 17.91 -4.27 -1.36
N GLN A 14 17.83 -4.55 -0.07
CA GLN A 14 17.39 -5.85 0.46
C GLN A 14 15.93 -6.16 0.07
N LEU A 15 15.01 -5.21 0.25
CA LEU A 15 13.62 -5.34 -0.19
C LEU A 15 13.51 -5.61 -1.69
N LEU A 16 14.23 -4.85 -2.51
CA LEU A 16 14.23 -5.01 -3.97
C LEU A 16 14.78 -6.36 -4.38
N ALA A 17 15.87 -6.82 -3.77
CA ALA A 17 16.45 -8.12 -4.06
C ALA A 17 15.46 -9.25 -3.78
N THR A 18 14.78 -9.24 -2.63
CA THR A 18 13.79 -10.28 -2.28
C THR A 18 12.57 -10.25 -3.21
N ASN A 19 12.01 -9.06 -3.49
CA ASN A 19 10.85 -8.95 -4.39
C ASN A 19 11.21 -9.30 -5.84
N PHE A 20 12.41 -8.94 -6.31
CA PHE A 20 12.89 -9.34 -7.63
C PHE A 20 13.05 -10.86 -7.70
N ALA A 21 13.70 -11.48 -6.70
CA ALA A 21 13.88 -12.93 -6.65
C ALA A 21 12.55 -13.69 -6.67
N ALA A 22 11.53 -13.19 -5.96
CA ALA A 22 10.18 -13.76 -5.93
C ALA A 22 9.51 -13.83 -7.31
N ASN A 23 9.86 -12.93 -8.23
CA ASN A 23 9.28 -12.85 -9.56
C ASN A 23 10.19 -13.43 -10.66
N ALA A 24 11.51 -13.39 -10.47
CA ALA A 24 12.51 -13.84 -11.46
C ALA A 24 12.95 -15.31 -11.27
N VAL A 25 12.99 -15.82 -10.03
CA VAL A 25 13.51 -17.16 -9.68
C VAL A 25 12.37 -18.12 -9.26
N PRO A 26 11.14 -17.87 -9.73
CA PRO A 26 9.86 -18.26 -9.12
C PRO A 26 9.96 -19.05 -7.80
N LEU A 27 10.07 -18.34 -6.67
CA LEU A 27 10.13 -18.97 -5.35
C LEU A 27 8.91 -19.87 -5.17
N ASN A 28 9.13 -21.16 -4.87
CA ASN A 28 8.09 -22.19 -4.81
C ASN A 28 7.27 -22.38 -6.13
N GLY A 29 7.87 -22.09 -7.28
CA GLY A 29 7.30 -22.37 -8.61
C GLY A 29 6.32 -21.34 -9.16
N TYR A 30 5.99 -20.29 -8.39
CA TYR A 30 5.03 -19.26 -8.79
C TYR A 30 5.60 -17.85 -8.58
N ASN A 31 5.23 -16.91 -9.44
CA ASN A 31 5.41 -15.49 -9.12
C ASN A 31 4.30 -15.02 -8.16
N THR A 32 4.50 -13.86 -7.52
CA THR A 32 3.60 -13.39 -6.45
C THR A 32 2.16 -13.16 -6.92
N GLY A 33 1.98 -12.61 -8.13
CA GLY A 33 0.66 -12.32 -8.71
C GLY A 33 -0.10 -13.59 -9.07
N VAL A 34 0.57 -14.54 -9.73
CA VAL A 34 0.01 -15.86 -10.08
C VAL A 34 -0.41 -16.62 -8.83
N LEU A 35 0.41 -16.59 -7.76
CA LEU A 35 0.03 -17.20 -6.49
C LEU A 35 -1.20 -16.53 -5.87
N SER A 36 -1.35 -15.21 -6.02
CA SER A 36 -2.57 -14.49 -5.60
C SER A 36 -3.81 -14.90 -6.38
N ASP A 37 -3.69 -15.21 -7.67
CA ASP A 37 -4.82 -15.66 -8.48
C ASP A 37 -5.29 -17.08 -8.10
N MET A 38 -4.48 -17.85 -7.38
CA MET A 38 -4.89 -19.15 -6.83
C MET A 38 -5.83 -19.04 -5.62
N TYR A 39 -5.98 -17.86 -5.02
CA TYR A 39 -6.88 -17.59 -3.91
C TYR A 39 -7.99 -16.63 -4.39
N PRO A 40 -9.07 -17.14 -5.02
CA PRO A 40 -10.17 -16.29 -5.46
C PRO A 40 -10.87 -15.68 -4.24
N THR A 41 -10.97 -14.35 -4.24
CA THR A 41 -11.56 -13.59 -3.13
C THR A 41 -12.83 -12.83 -3.52
N GLY A 42 -13.21 -12.84 -4.80
CA GLY A 42 -14.31 -12.05 -5.34
C GLY A 42 -13.99 -10.55 -5.53
N PHE A 43 -12.82 -10.06 -5.11
CA PHE A 43 -12.40 -8.66 -5.31
C PHE A 43 -10.89 -8.46 -5.55
N THR A 44 -10.09 -9.53 -5.67
CA THR A 44 -8.68 -9.40 -6.08
C THR A 44 -8.59 -8.82 -7.49
N PRO A 45 -7.92 -7.68 -7.71
CA PRO A 45 -7.79 -7.06 -9.03
C PRO A 45 -6.99 -7.94 -10.01
N PRO A 46 -7.03 -7.66 -11.32
CA PRO A 46 -6.24 -8.36 -12.32
C PRO A 46 -4.74 -8.08 -12.16
N GLY A 47 -3.89 -8.99 -12.65
CA GLY A 47 -2.44 -8.97 -12.46
C GLY A 47 -1.73 -7.66 -12.82
N TRP A 48 -2.22 -6.90 -13.82
CA TRP A 48 -1.60 -5.62 -14.21
C TRP A 48 -1.65 -4.57 -13.10
N VAL A 49 -2.61 -4.64 -12.17
CA VAL A 49 -2.72 -3.71 -11.03
C VAL A 49 -1.51 -3.82 -10.10
N PHE A 50 -0.91 -5.02 -10.00
CA PHE A 50 0.31 -5.25 -9.22
C PHE A 50 1.52 -4.50 -9.79
N GLY A 51 1.44 -3.95 -11.01
CA GLY A 51 2.44 -3.04 -11.57
C GLY A 51 2.72 -1.79 -10.73
N ILE A 52 1.81 -1.43 -9.81
CA ILE A 52 2.03 -0.36 -8.81
C ILE A 52 3.29 -0.56 -7.97
N TRP A 53 3.72 -1.82 -7.78
CA TRP A 53 4.97 -2.12 -7.08
C TRP A 53 6.19 -1.44 -7.72
N LEU A 54 6.23 -1.32 -9.05
CA LEU A 54 7.31 -0.59 -9.73
C LEU A 54 7.37 0.87 -9.29
N VAL A 55 6.20 1.52 -9.18
CA VAL A 55 6.09 2.91 -8.72
C VAL A 55 6.50 3.03 -7.24
N ILE A 56 6.12 2.07 -6.41
CA ILE A 56 6.55 1.98 -5.00
C ILE A 56 8.06 1.83 -4.91
N TYR A 57 8.67 0.95 -5.70
CA TYR A 57 10.12 0.74 -5.73
C TYR A 57 10.88 2.01 -6.11
N ILE A 58 10.41 2.74 -7.12
CA ILE A 58 10.99 4.04 -7.51
C ILE A 58 10.85 5.05 -6.36
N GLY A 59 9.70 5.09 -5.69
CA GLY A 59 9.46 5.95 -4.53
C GLY A 59 10.41 5.63 -3.37
N LEU A 60 10.59 4.35 -3.03
CA LEU A 60 11.47 3.91 -1.96
C LEU A 60 12.95 4.20 -2.28
N LEU A 61 13.38 4.03 -3.53
CA LEU A 61 14.71 4.46 -3.98
C LEU A 61 14.90 5.97 -3.86
N THR A 62 13.86 6.75 -4.22
CA THR A 62 13.88 8.21 -4.07
C THR A 62 14.06 8.61 -2.59
N TYR A 63 13.32 7.98 -1.68
CA TYR A 63 13.47 8.16 -0.24
C TYR A 63 14.87 7.78 0.26
N SER A 64 15.39 6.64 -0.16
CA SER A 64 16.69 6.15 0.27
C SER A 64 17.84 7.01 -0.24
N PHE A 65 17.75 7.50 -1.47
CA PHE A 65 18.70 8.48 -1.99
C PHE A 65 18.59 9.82 -1.23
N ALA A 66 17.38 10.24 -0.87
CA ALA A 66 17.16 11.45 -0.09
C ALA A 66 17.77 11.35 1.31
N ALA A 67 17.66 10.20 1.98
CA ALA A 67 18.33 9.94 3.25
C ALA A 67 19.86 10.00 3.14
N PHE A 68 20.40 9.50 2.02
CA PHE A 68 21.84 9.39 1.80
C PHE A 68 22.50 10.71 1.37
N ARG A 69 21.90 11.47 0.44
CA ARG A 69 22.55 12.57 -0.31
C ARG A 69 21.68 13.82 -0.52
N SER A 70 20.73 14.13 0.36
CA SER A 70 19.98 15.41 0.31
C SER A 70 20.44 16.45 1.33
N ILE A 71 19.88 17.66 1.23
CA ILE A 71 20.06 18.76 2.19
C ILE A 71 19.67 18.34 3.62
N PRO A 72 20.25 18.97 4.68
CA PRO A 72 20.09 18.55 6.07
C PRO A 72 18.64 18.36 6.51
N ARG A 73 17.73 19.24 6.08
CA ARG A 73 16.32 19.19 6.43
C ARG A 73 15.60 17.93 5.92
N ILE A 74 15.85 17.56 4.66
CA ILE A 74 15.29 16.32 4.05
C ILE A 74 15.89 15.09 4.73
N ARG A 75 17.21 15.12 5.00
CA ARG A 75 17.88 14.03 5.71
C ARG A 75 17.34 13.82 7.12
N ALA A 76 17.10 14.90 7.87
CA ALA A 76 16.50 14.82 9.20
C ALA A 76 15.09 14.20 9.16
N ARG A 77 14.28 14.60 8.16
CA ARG A 77 12.95 14.03 7.93
C ARG A 77 13.00 12.54 7.59
N ALA A 78 13.93 12.13 6.73
CA ALA A 78 14.12 10.72 6.37
C ALA A 78 14.65 9.90 7.55
N ALA A 79 15.63 10.43 8.29
CA ALA A 79 16.22 9.77 9.45
C ALA A 79 15.19 9.49 10.55
N ALA A 80 14.18 10.36 10.71
CA ALA A 80 13.11 10.19 11.69
C ALA A 80 12.32 8.88 11.52
N VAL A 81 12.27 8.33 10.31
CA VAL A 81 11.49 7.11 9.99
C VAL A 81 12.36 5.91 9.57
N SER A 82 13.69 6.09 9.52
CA SER A 82 14.65 5.08 9.04
C SER A 82 14.55 3.72 9.74
N GLU A 83 14.44 3.70 11.07
CA GLU A 83 14.31 2.46 11.86
C GLU A 83 12.97 1.75 11.64
N LEU A 84 11.87 2.51 11.59
CA LEU A 84 10.56 1.94 11.27
C LEU A 84 10.56 1.36 9.85
N TYR A 85 11.23 2.02 8.91
CA TYR A 85 11.37 1.52 7.55
C TYR A 85 12.24 0.26 7.48
N LEU A 86 13.29 0.14 8.29
CA LEU A 86 14.08 -1.09 8.36
C LEU A 86 13.21 -2.28 8.79
N VAL A 87 12.42 -2.13 9.87
CA VAL A 87 11.49 -3.17 10.32
C VAL A 87 10.48 -3.50 9.22
N ASN A 88 9.95 -2.49 8.55
CA ASN A 88 9.01 -2.65 7.44
C ASN A 88 9.62 -3.43 6.26
N ALA A 89 10.85 -3.13 5.86
CA ALA A 89 11.53 -3.79 4.75
C ALA A 89 11.85 -5.26 5.05
N LEU A 90 12.29 -5.54 6.27
CA LEU A 90 12.52 -6.91 6.75
C LEU A 90 11.20 -7.70 6.80
N ALA A 91 10.14 -7.10 7.33
CA ALA A 91 8.80 -7.70 7.35
C ALA A 91 8.27 -7.96 5.93
N ASN A 92 8.48 -7.04 4.99
CA ASN A 92 8.10 -7.23 3.59
C ASN A 92 8.79 -8.45 2.96
N SER A 93 10.07 -8.64 3.26
CA SER A 93 10.81 -9.78 2.73
C SER A 93 10.43 -11.10 3.41
N ALA A 94 10.19 -11.07 4.73
CA ALA A 94 9.61 -12.22 5.43
C ALA A 94 8.23 -12.59 4.89
N TRP A 95 7.41 -11.60 4.53
CA TRP A 95 6.10 -11.82 3.91
C TRP A 95 6.23 -12.53 2.56
N ILE A 96 7.19 -12.15 1.71
CA ILE A 96 7.44 -12.83 0.44
C ILE A 96 7.67 -14.32 0.65
N PHE A 97 8.52 -14.71 1.61
CA PHE A 97 8.73 -16.13 1.89
C PHE A 97 7.48 -16.80 2.45
N ALA A 98 6.82 -16.21 3.45
CA ALA A 98 5.59 -16.78 4.03
C ALA A 98 4.48 -16.96 2.98
N TRP A 99 4.31 -15.98 2.09
CA TRP A 99 3.35 -16.04 0.99
C TRP A 99 3.72 -17.12 -0.02
N HIS A 100 4.96 -17.12 -0.53
CA HIS A 100 5.38 -18.09 -1.55
C HIS A 100 5.36 -19.54 -1.06
N TYR A 101 5.68 -19.79 0.21
CA TYR A 101 5.55 -21.12 0.83
C TYR A 101 4.13 -21.42 1.36
N ARG A 102 3.14 -20.57 1.06
CA ARG A 102 1.72 -20.74 1.41
C ARG A 102 1.46 -20.89 2.91
N PHE A 103 2.30 -20.26 3.74
CA PHE A 103 2.00 -20.07 5.16
C PHE A 103 1.00 -18.91 5.31
N VAL A 104 -0.25 -19.11 4.85
CA VAL A 104 -1.23 -18.04 4.64
C VAL A 104 -1.50 -17.26 5.93
N LEU A 105 -1.75 -17.94 7.06
CA LEU A 105 -1.96 -17.27 8.35
C LEU A 105 -0.74 -16.43 8.77
N VAL A 106 0.46 -16.98 8.62
CA VAL A 106 1.71 -16.27 8.94
C VAL A 106 1.88 -15.05 8.03
N SER A 107 1.54 -15.17 6.74
CA SER A 107 1.56 -14.05 5.80
C SER A 107 0.64 -12.90 6.25
N VAL A 108 -0.56 -13.20 6.76
CA VAL A 108 -1.47 -12.18 7.30
C VAL A 108 -0.86 -11.48 8.51
N LEU A 109 -0.29 -12.23 9.45
CA LEU A 109 0.35 -11.64 10.64
C LEU A 109 1.52 -10.72 10.26
N ILE A 110 2.35 -11.12 9.29
CA ILE A 110 3.45 -10.29 8.80
C ILE A 110 2.92 -9.07 8.01
N MET A 111 1.88 -9.25 7.20
CA MET A 111 1.22 -8.14 6.48
C MET A 111 0.72 -7.06 7.44
N LEU A 112 0.18 -7.44 8.60
CA LEU A 112 -0.19 -6.49 9.66
C LEU A 112 1.02 -5.73 10.21
N VAL A 113 2.18 -6.37 10.37
CA VAL A 113 3.43 -5.68 10.77
C VAL A 113 3.84 -4.64 9.72
N ILE A 114 3.77 -4.99 8.43
CA ILE A 114 4.06 -4.05 7.33
C ILE A 114 3.09 -2.87 7.37
N TRP A 115 1.79 -3.14 7.54
CA TRP A 115 0.76 -2.11 7.58
C TRP A 115 0.90 -1.18 8.78
N ILE A 116 1.08 -1.74 9.99
CA ILE A 116 1.25 -0.97 11.24
C ILE A 116 2.51 -0.11 11.19
N THR A 117 3.62 -0.63 10.66
CA THR A 117 4.85 0.16 10.51
C THR A 117 4.66 1.32 9.53
N LEU A 118 3.92 1.14 8.44
CA LEU A 118 3.58 2.22 7.51
C LEU A 118 2.65 3.27 8.13
N ILE A 119 1.67 2.86 8.93
CA ILE A 119 0.84 3.77 9.72
C ILE A 119 1.72 4.58 10.68
N ALA A 120 2.63 3.93 11.41
CA ALA A 120 3.53 4.59 12.33
C ALA A 120 4.46 5.61 11.63
N ILE A 121 4.97 5.26 10.44
CA ILE A 121 5.75 6.17 9.58
C ILE A 121 4.90 7.39 9.19
N ALA A 122 3.68 7.16 8.69
CA ALA A 122 2.79 8.24 8.27
C ALA A 122 2.44 9.18 9.43
N LEU A 123 2.12 8.64 10.62
CA LEU A 123 1.85 9.42 11.82
C LEU A 123 3.08 10.21 12.28
N ARG A 124 4.26 9.61 12.24
CA ARG A 124 5.51 10.27 12.62
C ARG A 124 5.82 11.45 11.70
N LEU A 125 5.70 11.28 10.38
CA LEU A 125 5.91 12.36 9.41
C LEU A 125 4.88 13.49 9.54
N ARG A 126 3.63 13.18 9.89
CA ARG A 126 2.56 14.17 10.12
C ARG A 126 2.76 15.01 11.38
N ARG A 127 3.42 14.46 12.41
CA ARG A 127 3.76 15.19 13.65
C ARG A 127 4.94 16.15 13.48
N MET A 128 5.72 15.98 12.42
CA MET A 128 6.81 16.92 12.09
C MET A 128 6.26 18.20 11.48
N SER A 129 7.10 19.23 11.39
CA SER A 129 6.78 20.46 10.65
C SER A 129 6.29 20.15 9.24
N ARG A 130 5.36 20.97 8.74
CA ARG A 130 4.81 20.85 7.38
C ARG A 130 5.93 20.70 6.35
N ALA A 131 5.84 19.64 5.55
CA ALA A 131 6.80 19.36 4.50
C ALA A 131 6.71 20.44 3.41
N SER A 132 7.87 20.94 2.99
CA SER A 132 8.06 21.55 1.69
C SER A 132 7.77 20.54 0.58
N TRP A 133 7.59 21.02 -0.65
CA TRP A 133 7.33 20.14 -1.79
C TRP A 133 8.44 19.09 -1.98
N ALA A 134 9.71 19.48 -1.80
CA ALA A 134 10.84 18.57 -1.94
C ALA A 134 10.89 17.51 -0.83
N GLU A 135 10.58 17.87 0.43
CA GLU A 135 10.46 16.92 1.53
C GLU A 135 9.29 15.95 1.29
N TRP A 136 8.14 16.47 0.86
CA TRP A 136 6.97 15.66 0.59
C TRP A 136 7.21 14.66 -0.55
N PHE A 137 7.74 15.14 -1.68
CA PHE A 137 7.98 14.29 -2.86
C PHE A 137 9.02 13.20 -2.58
N ARG A 138 10.08 13.53 -1.83
CA ARG A 138 11.18 12.60 -1.59
C ARG A 138 10.98 11.68 -0.39
N VAL A 139 10.13 12.03 0.57
CA VAL A 139 9.97 11.24 1.81
C VAL A 139 8.50 10.84 2.02
N ASP A 140 7.59 11.80 2.12
CA ASP A 140 6.21 11.52 2.53
C ASP A 140 5.39 10.77 1.48
N ALA A 141 5.47 11.20 0.21
CA ALA A 141 4.69 10.64 -0.88
C ALA A 141 5.03 9.16 -1.16
N PRO A 142 6.31 8.72 -1.18
CA PRO A 142 6.66 7.32 -1.25
C PRO A 142 5.98 6.44 -0.19
N PHE A 143 5.97 6.89 1.07
CA PHE A 143 5.33 6.14 2.15
C PHE A 143 3.80 6.20 2.12
N SER A 144 3.22 7.31 1.64
CA SER A 144 1.79 7.39 1.40
C SER A 144 1.34 6.42 0.30
N LEU A 145 2.08 6.36 -0.81
CA LEU A 145 1.86 5.41 -1.89
C LEU A 145 1.93 3.97 -1.36
N TYR A 146 2.97 3.67 -0.58
CA TYR A 146 3.18 2.33 -0.05
C TYR A 146 2.11 1.94 0.99
N LEU A 147 1.75 2.84 1.90
CA LEU A 147 0.65 2.65 2.86
C LEU A 147 -0.69 2.45 2.15
N GLY A 148 -0.94 3.23 1.11
CA GLY A 148 -2.10 3.09 0.24
C GLY A 148 -2.18 1.68 -0.32
N TRP A 149 -1.08 1.15 -0.87
CA TRP A 149 -1.10 -0.17 -1.47
C TRP A 149 -1.25 -1.30 -0.44
N ILE A 150 -0.49 -1.23 0.66
CA ILE A 150 -0.53 -2.25 1.71
C ILE A 150 -1.87 -2.29 2.42
N THR A 151 -2.61 -1.18 2.48
CA THR A 151 -3.99 -1.19 3.00
C THR A 151 -4.90 -2.09 2.18
N ALA A 152 -4.86 -2.00 0.83
CA ALA A 152 -5.60 -2.91 -0.04
C ALA A 152 -5.06 -4.35 0.02
N ALA A 153 -3.73 -4.51 0.01
CA ALA A 153 -3.09 -5.82 0.10
C ALA A 153 -3.43 -6.55 1.40
N THR A 154 -3.61 -5.84 2.51
CA THR A 154 -4.04 -6.41 3.79
C THR A 154 -5.44 -7.03 3.70
N LEU A 155 -6.37 -6.34 3.03
CA LEU A 155 -7.73 -6.86 2.80
C LEU A 155 -7.71 -8.12 1.93
N VAL A 156 -6.94 -8.08 0.83
CA VAL A 156 -6.78 -9.25 -0.07
C VAL A 156 -6.11 -10.41 0.66
N ASN A 157 -5.06 -10.17 1.44
CA ASN A 157 -4.33 -11.21 2.14
C ASN A 157 -5.20 -11.87 3.24
N PHE A 158 -6.04 -11.08 3.92
CA PHE A 158 -7.03 -11.62 4.85
C PHE A 158 -8.10 -12.44 4.13
N ALA A 159 -8.61 -11.98 2.99
CA ALA A 159 -9.57 -12.76 2.21
C ALA A 159 -8.96 -14.06 1.64
N ALA A 160 -7.66 -14.07 1.31
CA ALA A 160 -6.95 -15.29 0.96
C ALA A 160 -6.90 -16.29 2.12
N LEU A 161 -6.78 -15.83 3.37
CA LEU A 161 -6.91 -16.69 4.55
C LEU A 161 -8.34 -17.23 4.72
N CYS A 162 -9.37 -16.41 4.47
CA CYS A 162 -10.76 -16.88 4.47
C CYS A 162 -10.98 -18.00 3.44
N PHE A 163 -10.45 -17.81 2.22
CA PHE A 163 -10.47 -18.82 1.18
C PHE A 163 -9.71 -20.10 1.59
N ASP A 164 -8.48 -19.97 2.10
CA ASP A 164 -7.64 -21.08 2.58
C ASP A 164 -8.34 -21.95 3.62
N ARG A 165 -9.17 -21.34 4.47
CA ARG A 165 -9.95 -22.02 5.52
C ARG A 165 -11.33 -22.47 5.08
N GLY A 166 -11.79 -22.09 3.89
CA GLY A 166 -13.17 -22.29 3.45
C GLY A 166 -14.20 -21.57 4.33
N MET A 167 -13.79 -20.52 5.05
CA MET A 167 -14.62 -19.81 6.02
C MET A 167 -14.63 -18.31 5.75
N TRP A 168 -15.81 -17.80 5.41
CA TRP A 168 -16.07 -16.38 5.21
C TRP A 168 -16.68 -15.75 6.46
N PRO A 169 -16.31 -14.52 6.84
CA PRO A 169 -16.85 -13.87 8.03
C PRO A 169 -18.36 -13.65 7.92
N LEU A 170 -19.03 -13.60 9.08
CA LEU A 170 -20.47 -13.35 9.20
C LEU A 170 -21.36 -14.37 8.46
N ALA A 171 -20.82 -15.57 8.16
CA ALA A 171 -21.50 -16.61 7.37
C ALA A 171 -21.96 -16.12 5.99
N LEU A 172 -21.29 -15.12 5.43
CA LEU A 172 -21.54 -14.62 4.09
C LEU A 172 -20.94 -15.54 3.03
N SER A 173 -21.45 -15.46 1.80
CA SER A 173 -20.75 -16.04 0.65
C SER A 173 -19.48 -15.24 0.32
N MET A 174 -18.58 -15.82 -0.49
CA MET A 174 -17.40 -15.11 -1.01
C MET A 174 -17.79 -13.77 -1.66
N ASP A 175 -18.79 -13.77 -2.54
CA ASP A 175 -19.20 -12.58 -3.29
C ASP A 175 -19.84 -11.52 -2.39
N GLN A 176 -20.61 -11.94 -1.38
CA GLN A 176 -21.17 -11.04 -0.38
C GLN A 176 -20.08 -10.40 0.48
N TRP A 177 -19.09 -11.20 0.92
CA TRP A 177 -17.94 -10.68 1.66
C TRP A 177 -17.06 -9.75 0.80
N ALA A 178 -16.90 -10.07 -0.48
CA ALA A 178 -16.20 -9.21 -1.44
C ALA A 178 -16.86 -7.84 -1.56
N LEU A 179 -18.19 -7.80 -1.69
CA LEU A 179 -18.96 -6.55 -1.75
C LEU A 179 -18.78 -5.72 -0.47
N VAL A 180 -18.94 -6.37 0.70
CA VAL A 180 -18.72 -5.71 2.00
C VAL A 180 -17.30 -5.16 2.08
N THR A 181 -16.29 -5.93 1.67
CA THR A 181 -14.89 -5.52 1.71
C THR A 181 -14.61 -4.32 0.83
N VAL A 182 -15.15 -4.25 -0.39
CA VAL A 182 -14.97 -3.10 -1.29
C VAL A 182 -15.68 -1.84 -0.74
N CYS A 183 -16.86 -1.98 -0.14
CA CYS A 183 -17.54 -0.87 0.53
C CYS A 183 -16.76 -0.36 1.75
N LEU A 184 -16.24 -1.26 2.59
CA LEU A 184 -15.40 -0.91 3.74
C LEU A 184 -14.10 -0.23 3.30
N ALA A 185 -13.44 -0.76 2.26
CA ALA A 185 -12.28 -0.13 1.66
C ALA A 185 -12.60 1.28 1.18
N THR A 186 -13.70 1.46 0.44
CA THR A 186 -14.15 2.78 -0.03
C THR A 186 -14.28 3.77 1.13
N GLY A 187 -14.97 3.37 2.21
CA GLY A 187 -15.12 4.20 3.41
C GLY A 187 -13.78 4.56 4.04
N LEU A 188 -12.90 3.57 4.21
CA LEU A 188 -11.55 3.76 4.77
C LEU A 188 -10.72 4.75 3.95
N TYR A 189 -10.66 4.58 2.62
CA TYR A 189 -9.90 5.47 1.75
C TYR A 189 -10.52 6.85 1.64
N ALA A 190 -11.84 6.96 1.56
CA ALA A 190 -12.53 8.24 1.52
C ALA A 190 -12.31 9.05 2.79
N VAL A 191 -12.55 8.46 3.97
CA VAL A 191 -12.36 9.11 5.27
C VAL A 191 -10.89 9.49 5.47
N THR A 192 -9.97 8.56 5.22
CA THR A 192 -8.54 8.83 5.37
C THR A 192 -8.13 9.96 4.44
N THR A 193 -8.48 9.92 3.16
CA THR A 193 -8.15 10.98 2.19
C THR A 193 -8.75 12.32 2.59
N ALA A 194 -10.00 12.36 3.05
CA ALA A 194 -10.68 13.60 3.46
C ALA A 194 -10.05 14.23 4.71
N VAL A 195 -9.79 13.43 5.75
CA VAL A 195 -9.20 13.90 7.01
C VAL A 195 -7.75 14.30 6.83
N THR A 196 -6.98 13.44 6.18
CA THR A 196 -5.54 13.60 6.05
C THR A 196 -5.11 14.49 4.89
N ARG A 197 -6.05 14.77 3.97
CA ARG A 197 -5.84 15.41 2.66
C ARG A 197 -4.80 14.70 1.80
N ASP A 198 -4.58 13.40 2.00
CA ASP A 198 -3.54 12.64 1.32
C ASP A 198 -4.03 12.07 -0.01
N VAL A 199 -3.80 12.83 -1.08
CA VAL A 199 -4.26 12.47 -2.42
C VAL A 199 -3.50 11.30 -3.03
N VAL A 200 -2.27 11.02 -2.56
CA VAL A 200 -1.50 9.87 -3.04
C VAL A 200 -2.11 8.59 -2.50
N PHE A 201 -2.43 8.56 -1.21
CA PHE A 201 -3.14 7.44 -0.58
C PHE A 201 -4.49 7.15 -1.27
N GLY A 202 -5.30 8.19 -1.52
CA GLY A 202 -6.57 8.04 -2.25
C GLY A 202 -6.40 7.56 -3.69
N GLY A 203 -5.37 8.05 -4.40
CA GLY A 203 -5.05 7.64 -5.76
C GLY A 203 -4.71 6.16 -5.88
N VAL A 204 -4.12 5.55 -4.84
CA VAL A 204 -3.87 4.09 -4.83
C VAL A 204 -5.17 3.29 -4.84
N PHE A 205 -6.18 3.73 -4.09
CA PHE A 205 -7.48 3.08 -4.13
C PHE A 205 -8.13 3.21 -5.50
N VAL A 206 -8.07 4.39 -6.13
CA VAL A 206 -8.59 4.58 -7.49
C VAL A 206 -7.94 3.60 -8.47
N TRP A 207 -6.62 3.42 -8.39
CA TRP A 207 -5.89 2.44 -9.19
C TRP A 207 -6.36 0.99 -8.94
N ALA A 208 -6.46 0.57 -7.68
CA ALA A 208 -6.90 -0.78 -7.33
C ALA A 208 -8.35 -1.05 -7.74
N ALA A 209 -9.25 -0.11 -7.45
CA ALA A 209 -10.66 -0.18 -7.78
C ALA A 209 -10.91 -0.17 -9.29
N LEU A 210 -10.09 0.53 -10.08
CA LEU A 210 -10.15 0.46 -11.55
C LEU A 210 -9.88 -0.96 -12.06
N GLY A 211 -8.94 -1.67 -11.44
CA GLY A 211 -8.71 -3.08 -11.74
C GLY A 211 -9.91 -3.96 -11.41
N ILE A 212 -10.50 -3.78 -10.23
CA ILE A 212 -11.70 -4.52 -9.81
C ILE A 212 -12.85 -4.28 -10.79
N ALA A 213 -13.10 -3.02 -11.15
CA ALA A 213 -14.16 -2.62 -12.07
C ALA A 213 -13.99 -3.17 -13.50
N THR A 214 -12.75 -3.47 -13.92
CA THR A 214 -12.44 -3.93 -15.29
C THR A 214 -12.19 -5.44 -15.39
N LYS A 215 -12.22 -6.18 -14.28
CA LYS A 215 -11.99 -7.62 -14.28
C LYS A 215 -13.24 -8.35 -14.75
N SER A 216 -13.16 -9.01 -15.90
CA SER A 216 -14.31 -9.65 -16.58
C SER A 216 -14.75 -11.00 -15.99
N SER A 217 -13.95 -11.63 -15.12
CA SER A 217 -14.26 -12.93 -14.53
C SER A 217 -13.89 -13.01 -13.06
N GLY A 218 -14.63 -13.83 -12.30
CA GLY A 218 -14.38 -14.08 -10.87
C GLY A 218 -14.75 -12.91 -9.94
N ILE A 219 -15.43 -11.88 -10.46
CA ILE A 219 -15.98 -10.74 -9.71
C ILE A 219 -17.41 -10.51 -10.20
N THR A 220 -18.36 -10.34 -9.27
CA THR A 220 -19.77 -10.07 -9.61
C THR A 220 -19.98 -8.62 -10.04
N GLU A 221 -21.06 -8.38 -10.80
CA GLU A 221 -21.45 -7.02 -11.22
C GLU A 221 -21.65 -6.08 -10.03
N ALA A 222 -22.19 -6.58 -8.92
CA ALA A 222 -22.39 -5.79 -7.70
C ALA A 222 -21.05 -5.29 -7.13
N VAL A 223 -20.01 -6.13 -7.12
CA VAL A 223 -18.67 -5.75 -6.64
C VAL A 223 -18.01 -4.76 -7.62
N GLN A 224 -18.16 -4.96 -8.92
CA GLN A 224 -17.68 -4.02 -9.93
C GLN A 224 -18.34 -2.63 -9.78
N LEU A 225 -19.66 -2.59 -9.61
CA LEU A 225 -20.40 -1.34 -9.40
C LEU A 225 -20.01 -0.65 -8.09
N ALA A 226 -19.78 -1.42 -7.02
CA ALA A 226 -19.25 -0.88 -5.77
C ALA A 226 -17.85 -0.27 -5.95
N ALA A 227 -16.97 -0.91 -6.74
CA ALA A 227 -15.66 -0.36 -7.07
C ALA A 227 -15.76 0.94 -7.87
N VAL A 228 -16.62 1.00 -8.90
CA VAL A 228 -16.87 2.23 -9.69
C VAL A 228 -17.41 3.36 -8.82
N SER A 229 -18.39 3.06 -7.96
CA SER A 229 -18.95 4.03 -7.02
C SER A 229 -17.89 4.53 -6.04
N GLY A 230 -17.04 3.62 -5.55
CA GLY A 230 -15.93 3.96 -4.68
C GLY A 230 -14.90 4.88 -5.35
N ILE A 231 -14.58 4.66 -6.63
CA ILE A 231 -13.71 5.55 -7.41
C ILE A 231 -14.26 6.97 -7.38
N VAL A 232 -15.56 7.15 -7.69
CA VAL A 232 -16.20 8.47 -7.69
C VAL A 232 -16.12 9.13 -6.31
N VAL A 233 -16.46 8.40 -5.25
CA VAL A 233 -16.40 8.92 -3.87
C VAL A 233 -15.00 9.39 -3.51
N VAL A 234 -13.98 8.57 -3.76
CA VAL A 234 -12.59 8.90 -3.41
C VAL A 234 -12.06 10.06 -4.27
N LEU A 235 -12.41 10.13 -5.55
CA LEU A 235 -12.07 11.27 -6.42
C LEU A 235 -12.68 12.58 -5.91
N VAL A 236 -13.92 12.57 -5.43
CA VAL A 236 -14.54 13.75 -4.80
C VAL A 236 -13.77 14.17 -3.54
N CYS A 237 -13.38 13.23 -2.68
CA CYS A 237 -12.54 13.52 -1.51
C CYS A 237 -11.19 14.12 -1.91
N MET A 238 -10.54 13.59 -2.96
CA MET A 238 -9.29 14.12 -3.50
C MET A 238 -9.45 15.54 -4.05
N ALA A 239 -10.50 15.79 -4.83
CA ALA A 239 -10.80 17.12 -5.38
C ALA A 239 -10.99 18.16 -4.27
N ARG A 240 -11.80 17.84 -3.25
CA ARG A 240 -12.00 18.70 -2.07
C ARG A 240 -10.69 18.95 -1.31
N ALA A 241 -9.85 17.92 -1.15
CA ALA A 241 -8.55 18.06 -0.51
C ALA A 241 -7.61 19.01 -1.28
N ILE A 242 -7.67 19.02 -2.62
CA ILE A 242 -6.86 19.91 -3.47
C ILE A 242 -7.37 21.35 -3.41
N VAL A 243 -8.69 21.57 -3.54
CA VAL A 243 -9.30 22.91 -3.52
C VAL A 243 -9.03 23.61 -2.18
N THR A 244 -9.35 22.96 -1.07
CA THR A 244 -9.17 23.55 0.28
C THR A 244 -7.71 23.79 0.65
N ARG A 245 -6.75 23.10 0.01
CA ARG A 245 -5.31 23.38 0.17
C ARG A 245 -4.88 24.68 -0.52
N ARG A 246 -5.54 25.06 -1.62
CA ARG A 246 -5.22 26.29 -2.37
C ARG A 246 -5.72 27.53 -1.64
N GLU A 247 -6.92 27.48 -1.06
CA GLU A 247 -7.53 28.60 -0.34
C GLU A 247 -6.68 29.08 0.85
N ARG A 248 -6.09 28.15 1.62
CA ARG A 248 -5.18 28.49 2.74
C ARG A 248 -3.84 29.11 2.31
N ARG A 249 -3.53 29.16 1.01
CA ARG A 249 -2.32 29.80 0.50
C ARG A 249 -2.54 31.28 0.16
N PHE A 250 -3.79 31.72 0.08
CA PHE A 250 -4.17 33.09 -0.30
C PHE A 250 -4.60 33.98 0.89
N TYR A 251 -4.72 33.41 2.09
CA TYR A 251 -4.93 34.18 3.33
C TYR A 251 -3.79 33.85 4.31
N PRO A 252 -2.87 34.80 4.57
CA PRO A 252 -1.81 34.66 5.57
C PRO A 252 -2.35 34.66 7.01
#